data_AF-A0A371CKG8-F1
#
_entry.id   AF-A0A371CKG8-F1
#
_cell.length_a   1.000
_cell.length_b   1.000
_cell.length_c   1.000
_cell.angle_alpha   90.00
_cell.angle_beta   90.00
_cell.angle_gamma   90.00
#
_symmetry.space_group_name_H-M   'P 1'
#
loop_
_entity.id
_entity.type
_entity.pdbx_description
1 polymer ?
#
loop_
_entity_poly.entity_id
_entity_poly.type
_entity_poly.pdbx_seq_one_letter_code
_entity_poly.pdbx_strand_id
1 'polypeptide(L)'
;PTWVKDGYDELTRVDHGPHFARAVGWWATLERSYKWQSSRSGLGTHGRPPAIRHWLQINRRDYHKRPPIDNEEEFSKSWWVWWTSLQPEWRQLDARGRPVMNDTVADDWEPLTRPGLNGLLIVLLSLLWWKEIATQATEPDWDQAARDVSWVVMHMARAFMYVQFMFLVSFG
;
A
#
# COMPACT_ATOMS: atom_id res chain seq x y z
N PRO A 1 -9.40 6.31 14.55
CA PRO A 1 -9.52 5.01 15.26
C PRO A 1 -8.16 4.55 15.80
N THR A 2 -8.12 3.69 16.83
CA THR A 2 -6.84 3.21 17.41
C THR A 2 -5.95 2.56 16.36
N TRP A 3 -6.51 1.69 15.54
CA TRP A 3 -5.77 1.00 14.48
C TRP A 3 -5.04 1.93 13.50
N VAL A 4 -5.58 3.13 13.23
CA VAL A 4 -4.94 4.14 12.37
C VAL A 4 -3.75 4.76 13.09
N LYS A 5 -3.92 5.13 14.36
CA LYS A 5 -2.87 5.73 15.17
C LYS A 5 -1.73 4.74 15.37
N ASP A 6 -2.05 3.57 15.90
CA ASP A 6 -1.10 2.49 16.16
C ASP A 6 -0.37 2.07 14.88
N GLY A 7 -1.07 2.02 13.73
CA GLY A 7 -0.47 1.71 12.43
C GLY A 7 0.43 2.84 11.92
N TYR A 8 -0.01 4.09 12.03
CA TYR A 8 0.78 5.26 11.62
C TYR A 8 2.04 5.41 12.48
N ASP A 9 1.92 5.26 13.79
CA ASP A 9 3.02 5.33 14.75
C ASP A 9 4.06 4.25 14.45
N GLU A 10 3.63 3.01 14.14
CA GLU A 10 4.55 1.96 13.74
C GLU A 10 5.25 2.26 12.41
N LEU A 11 4.50 2.70 11.39
CA LEU A 11 5.03 3.02 10.06
C LEU A 11 5.98 4.23 10.05
N THR A 12 5.86 5.12 11.04
CA THR A 12 6.68 6.35 11.15
C THR A 12 7.70 6.30 12.27
N ARG A 13 7.81 5.17 12.98
CA ARG A 13 8.74 4.98 14.09
C ARG A 13 10.19 5.24 13.72
N VAL A 14 10.57 4.89 12.49
CA VAL A 14 11.90 5.13 11.91
C VAL A 14 11.72 5.70 10.50
N ASP A 15 12.66 6.56 10.08
CA ASP A 15 12.68 7.03 8.69
C ASP A 15 13.21 5.92 7.78
N HIS A 16 12.35 5.44 6.89
CA HIS A 16 12.66 4.41 5.89
C HIS A 16 12.97 5.01 4.51
N GLY A 17 12.96 6.34 4.39
CA GLY A 17 13.22 7.05 3.15
C GLY A 17 11.99 7.80 2.62
N PRO A 18 12.22 8.76 1.70
CA PRO A 18 11.23 9.76 1.32
C PRO A 18 10.01 9.17 0.62
N HIS A 19 10.19 8.12 -0.19
CA HIS A 19 9.08 7.50 -0.92
C HIS A 19 8.13 6.76 0.03
N PHE A 20 8.67 6.05 1.01
CA PHE A 20 7.88 5.38 2.02
C PHE A 20 7.15 6.38 2.92
N ALA A 21 7.85 7.40 3.43
CA ALA A 21 7.23 8.47 4.23
C ALA A 21 6.09 9.17 3.48
N ARG A 22 6.28 9.44 2.18
CA ARG A 22 5.25 10.03 1.32
C ARG A 22 4.06 9.09 1.12
N ALA A 23 4.29 7.78 0.95
CA ALA A 23 3.23 6.79 0.87
C ALA A 23 2.37 6.77 2.15
N VAL A 24 3.01 6.76 3.32
CA VAL A 24 2.32 6.77 4.63
C VAL A 24 1.52 8.06 4.82
N GLY A 25 2.06 9.22 4.44
CA GLY A 25 1.36 10.51 4.51
C GLY A 25 0.11 10.57 3.61
N TRP A 26 0.21 10.09 2.36
CA TRP A 26 -0.96 10.01 1.48
C TRP A 26 -1.97 8.97 1.94
N TRP A 27 -1.52 7.87 2.52
CA TRP A 27 -2.41 6.85 3.07
C TRP A 27 -3.25 7.40 4.22
N ALA A 28 -2.63 8.14 5.15
CA ALA A 28 -3.37 8.80 6.22
C ALA A 28 -4.41 9.82 5.69
N THR A 29 -4.10 10.50 4.58
CA THR A 29 -5.04 11.40 3.89
C THR A 29 -6.20 10.64 3.25
N LEU A 30 -5.90 9.51 2.60
CA LEU A 30 -6.90 8.63 1.98
C LEU A 30 -7.84 7.99 3.02
N GLU A 31 -7.31 7.46 4.12
CA GLU A 31 -8.15 6.89 5.19
C GLU A 31 -9.04 7.95 5.84
N ARG A 32 -8.57 9.21 5.89
CA ARG A 32 -9.39 10.36 6.33
C ARG A 32 -10.54 10.62 5.37
N SER A 33 -10.33 10.57 4.05
CA SER A 33 -11.41 10.76 3.07
C SER A 33 -12.46 9.64 3.16
N TYR A 34 -12.04 8.42 3.54
CA TYR A 34 -12.95 7.32 3.87
C TYR A 34 -13.66 7.46 5.22
N LYS A 35 -13.46 8.57 5.95
CA LYS A 35 -14.00 8.77 7.31
C LYS A 35 -13.65 7.62 8.24
N TRP A 36 -12.48 7.00 8.03
CA TRP A 36 -11.97 5.88 8.81
C TRP A 36 -12.84 4.62 8.78
N GLN A 37 -13.68 4.48 7.75
CA GLN A 37 -14.48 3.28 7.54
C GLN A 37 -13.58 2.07 7.27
N SER A 38 -14.11 0.87 7.49
CA SER A 38 -13.40 -0.37 7.17
C SER A 38 -14.26 -1.22 6.26
N SER A 39 -13.65 -1.69 5.17
CA SER A 39 -14.30 -2.65 4.27
C SER A 39 -14.47 -4.00 4.95
N ARG A 40 -15.55 -4.70 4.59
CA ARG A 40 -15.79 -6.10 4.96
C ARG A 40 -14.88 -7.06 4.20
N SER A 41 -14.42 -6.67 3.01
CA SER A 41 -13.48 -7.43 2.18
C SER A 41 -12.07 -6.82 2.26
N GLY A 42 -11.06 -7.67 2.03
CA GLY A 42 -9.68 -7.24 1.88
C GLY A 42 -9.20 -7.23 0.44
N LEU A 43 -7.92 -6.89 0.30
CA LEU A 43 -7.21 -6.95 -0.97
C LEU A 43 -7.17 -8.39 -1.54
N GLY A 44 -6.98 -8.50 -2.85
CA GLY A 44 -6.80 -9.78 -3.55
C GLY A 44 -5.62 -10.59 -3.00
N THR A 45 -5.72 -11.91 -3.12
CA THR A 45 -4.76 -12.88 -2.54
C THR A 45 -3.79 -13.48 -3.55
N HIS A 46 -3.97 -13.23 -4.85
CA HIS A 46 -3.14 -13.78 -5.90
C HIS A 46 -1.67 -13.38 -5.70
N GLY A 47 -0.75 -14.35 -5.73
CA GLY A 47 0.68 -14.09 -5.53
C GLY A 47 1.10 -13.59 -4.15
N ARG A 48 0.17 -13.46 -3.18
CA ARG A 48 0.46 -12.89 -1.85
C ARG A 48 1.58 -13.66 -1.14
N PRO A 49 2.65 -12.98 -0.67
CA PRO A 49 3.69 -13.60 0.12
C PRO A 49 3.13 -14.38 1.33
N PRO A 50 3.62 -15.59 1.63
CA PRO A 50 3.19 -16.39 2.78
C PRO A 50 3.32 -15.63 4.11
N ALA A 51 4.36 -14.82 4.27
CA ALA A 51 4.58 -13.96 5.44
C ALA A 51 3.41 -12.98 5.68
N ILE A 52 2.87 -12.37 4.61
CA ILE A 52 1.70 -11.49 4.71
C ILE A 52 0.45 -12.28 5.12
N ARG A 53 0.24 -13.46 4.52
CA ARG A 53 -0.88 -14.35 4.90
C ARG A 53 -0.79 -14.75 6.37
N HIS A 54 0.38 -15.17 6.83
CA HIS A 54 0.64 -15.56 8.20
C HIS A 54 0.32 -14.41 9.17
N TRP A 55 0.83 -13.22 8.89
CA TRP A 55 0.61 -12.05 9.73
C TRP A 55 -0.87 -11.67 9.82
N LEU A 56 -1.59 -11.65 8.69
CA LEU A 56 -3.03 -11.36 8.64
C LEU A 56 -3.88 -12.37 9.44
N GLN A 57 -3.42 -13.62 9.56
CA GLN A 57 -4.13 -14.67 10.29
C GLN A 57 -3.81 -14.67 11.80
N ILE A 58 -2.57 -14.37 12.18
CA ILE A 58 -2.07 -14.64 13.53
C ILE A 58 -1.78 -13.35 14.32
N ASN A 59 -1.13 -12.37 13.67
CA ASN A 59 -0.54 -11.21 14.35
C ASN A 59 -1.24 -9.88 14.00
N ARG A 60 -2.40 -9.93 13.36
CA ARG A 60 -3.09 -8.76 12.79
C ARG A 60 -3.31 -7.57 13.75
N ARG A 61 -3.29 -7.81 15.05
CA ARG A 61 -3.50 -6.81 16.11
C ARG A 61 -2.22 -6.37 16.81
N ASP A 62 -1.08 -6.93 16.44
CA ASP A 62 0.23 -6.68 17.05
C ASP A 62 1.21 -6.29 15.94
N TYR A 63 1.30 -4.98 15.69
CA TYR A 63 2.13 -4.46 14.61
C TYR A 63 3.62 -4.71 14.85
N HIS A 64 4.06 -4.85 16.11
CA HIS A 64 5.46 -5.12 16.45
C HIS A 64 5.89 -6.55 16.11
N LYS A 65 4.93 -7.50 15.98
CA LYS A 65 5.23 -8.87 15.57
C LYS A 65 5.36 -8.99 14.06
N ARG A 66 6.60 -9.00 13.58
CA ARG A 66 6.93 -9.29 12.18
C ARG A 66 6.65 -10.76 11.85
N PRO A 67 6.14 -11.09 10.66
CA PRO A 67 6.16 -12.47 10.19
C PRO A 67 7.61 -12.89 9.87
N PRO A 68 7.93 -14.19 9.93
CA PRO A 68 9.23 -14.67 9.48
C PRO A 68 9.38 -14.46 7.97
N ILE A 69 10.51 -13.89 7.56
CA ILE A 69 10.92 -13.74 6.16
C ILE A 69 12.35 -14.25 6.05
N ASP A 70 12.51 -15.51 5.66
CA ASP A 70 13.81 -16.19 5.65
C ASP A 70 14.65 -15.85 4.40
N ASN A 71 14.01 -15.41 3.32
CA ASN A 71 14.64 -15.09 2.05
C ASN A 71 14.04 -13.79 1.48
N GLU A 72 14.83 -12.70 1.52
CA GLU A 72 14.41 -11.39 1.03
C GLU A 72 14.13 -11.36 -0.48
N GLU A 73 14.86 -12.15 -1.29
CA GLU A 73 14.69 -12.15 -2.74
C GLU A 73 13.38 -12.83 -3.14
N GLU A 74 13.04 -13.95 -2.50
CA GLU A 74 11.75 -14.63 -2.69
C GLU A 74 10.59 -13.76 -2.20
N PHE A 75 10.79 -13.06 -1.09
CA PHE A 75 9.81 -12.10 -0.61
C PHE A 75 9.62 -10.96 -1.62
N SER A 76 10.70 -10.33 -2.09
CA SER A 76 10.66 -9.28 -3.12
C SER A 76 9.89 -9.73 -4.37
N LYS A 77 10.23 -10.92 -4.91
CA LYS A 77 9.59 -11.48 -6.10
C LYS A 77 8.09 -11.68 -5.89
N SER A 78 7.70 -12.36 -4.81
CA SER A 78 6.28 -12.61 -4.51
C SER A 78 5.53 -11.33 -4.16
N TRP A 79 6.17 -10.36 -3.51
CA TRP A 79 5.60 -9.06 -3.19
C TRP A 79 5.24 -8.31 -4.48
N TRP A 80 6.14 -8.26 -5.46
CA TRP A 80 5.86 -7.64 -6.76
C TRP A 80 4.73 -8.34 -7.51
N VAL A 81 4.70 -9.68 -7.54
CA VAL A 81 3.60 -10.43 -8.16
C VAL A 81 2.26 -10.07 -7.51
N TRP A 82 2.23 -10.04 -6.17
CA TRP A 82 1.04 -9.67 -5.43
C TRP A 82 0.62 -8.23 -5.72
N TRP A 83 1.54 -7.26 -5.61
CA TRP A 83 1.26 -5.85 -5.83
C TRP A 83 0.75 -5.58 -7.26
N THR A 84 1.35 -6.21 -8.26
CA THR A 84 0.88 -6.17 -9.66
C THR A 84 -0.54 -6.73 -9.77
N SER A 85 -0.85 -7.85 -9.13
CA SER A 85 -2.19 -8.46 -9.19
C SER A 85 -3.30 -7.62 -8.54
N LEU A 86 -2.93 -6.66 -7.71
CA LEU A 86 -3.87 -5.73 -7.08
C LEU A 86 -4.12 -4.49 -7.94
N GLN A 87 -3.30 -4.24 -8.97
CA GLN A 87 -3.49 -3.08 -9.81
C GLN A 87 -4.72 -3.23 -10.70
N PRO A 88 -5.40 -2.13 -11.02
CA PRO A 88 -6.48 -2.14 -11.99
C PRO A 88 -5.95 -2.44 -13.39
N GLU A 89 -6.80 -3.04 -14.25
CA GLU A 89 -6.42 -3.55 -15.58
C GLU A 89 -5.83 -2.48 -16.52
N TRP A 90 -6.19 -1.21 -16.32
CA TRP A 90 -5.68 -0.10 -17.13
C TRP A 90 -4.20 0.22 -16.87
N ARG A 91 -3.60 -0.29 -15.78
CA ARG A 91 -2.17 -0.08 -15.52
C ARG A 91 -1.31 -0.90 -16.45
N GLN A 92 -0.52 -0.20 -17.25
CA GLN A 92 0.51 -0.81 -18.08
C GLN A 92 1.60 -1.43 -17.21
N LEU A 93 2.17 -2.53 -17.69
CA LEU A 93 3.26 -3.25 -17.04
C LEU A 93 4.54 -3.10 -17.86
N ASP A 94 5.68 -2.99 -17.19
CA ASP A 94 6.99 -3.02 -17.82
C ASP A 94 7.41 -4.44 -18.22
N ALA A 95 8.60 -4.59 -18.80
CA ALA A 95 9.14 -5.89 -19.21
C ALA A 95 9.38 -6.88 -18.05
N ARG A 96 9.35 -6.41 -16.79
CA ARG A 96 9.46 -7.23 -15.58
C ARG A 96 8.07 -7.55 -14.99
N GLY A 97 6.99 -7.12 -15.63
CA GLY A 97 5.63 -7.27 -15.12
C GLY A 97 5.30 -6.33 -13.95
N ARG A 98 6.04 -5.23 -13.80
CA ARG A 98 5.81 -4.23 -12.74
C ARG A 98 4.98 -3.06 -13.27
N PRO A 99 4.10 -2.46 -12.46
CA PRO A 99 3.26 -1.38 -12.90
C PRO A 99 4.07 -0.12 -13.30
N VAL A 100 3.70 0.50 -14.41
CA VAL A 100 4.31 1.74 -14.90
C VAL A 100 3.52 2.95 -14.43
N MET A 101 4.20 3.95 -13.88
CA MET A 101 3.59 5.23 -13.50
C MET A 101 3.33 6.05 -14.76
N ASN A 102 2.06 6.16 -15.16
CA ASN A 102 1.64 6.85 -16.37
C ASN A 102 1.27 8.31 -16.09
N ASP A 103 1.36 9.16 -17.10
CA ASP A 103 0.91 10.57 -17.00
C ASP A 103 -0.63 10.68 -16.94
N THR A 104 -1.32 9.77 -17.65
CA THR A 104 -2.78 9.67 -17.64
C THR A 104 -3.22 8.57 -16.67
N VAL A 105 -4.01 8.95 -15.68
CA VAL A 105 -4.48 8.07 -14.60
C VAL A 105 -6.00 7.99 -14.66
N ALA A 106 -6.55 6.78 -14.73
CA ALA A 106 -7.98 6.58 -14.58
C ALA A 106 -8.36 6.63 -13.09
N ASP A 107 -9.57 7.09 -12.80
CA ASP A 107 -10.07 7.22 -11.41
C ASP A 107 -10.61 5.89 -10.84
N ASP A 108 -10.68 4.84 -11.65
CA ASP A 108 -11.15 3.52 -11.20
C ASP A 108 -10.04 2.74 -10.48
N TRP A 109 -10.08 2.83 -9.15
CA TRP A 109 -9.22 2.12 -8.21
C TRP A 109 -9.97 1.05 -7.42
N GLU A 110 -11.09 0.52 -7.93
CA GLU A 110 -11.95 -0.44 -7.22
C GLU A 110 -11.17 -1.57 -6.53
N PRO A 111 -10.19 -2.26 -7.18
CA PRO A 111 -9.50 -3.39 -6.56
C PRO A 111 -8.70 -3.03 -5.31
N LEU A 112 -8.25 -1.77 -5.23
CA LEU A 112 -7.49 -1.20 -4.11
C LEU A 112 -8.36 -0.42 -3.13
N THR A 113 -9.61 -0.11 -3.51
CA THR A 113 -10.57 0.63 -2.69
C THR A 113 -11.15 -0.29 -1.61
N ARG A 114 -10.33 -0.55 -0.61
CA ARG A 114 -10.65 -1.34 0.58
C ARG A 114 -10.27 -0.54 1.82
N PRO A 115 -11.08 0.45 2.25
CA PRO A 115 -10.74 1.26 3.43
C PRO A 115 -10.44 0.41 4.67
N GLY A 116 -9.59 0.91 5.55
CA GLY A 116 -9.40 0.31 6.87
C GLY A 116 -8.30 -0.74 6.98
N LEU A 117 -8.38 -1.52 8.07
CA LEU A 117 -7.45 -2.61 8.44
C LEU A 117 -7.28 -3.73 7.39
N ASN A 118 -8.16 -3.78 6.38
CA ASN A 118 -8.15 -4.79 5.32
C ASN A 118 -7.52 -4.27 4.01
N GLY A 119 -7.15 -2.98 3.99
CA GLY A 119 -6.69 -2.25 2.83
C GLY A 119 -5.19 -2.07 2.74
N LEU A 120 -4.80 -0.89 2.25
CA LEU A 120 -3.43 -0.50 1.95
C LEU A 120 -2.49 -0.49 3.18
N LEU A 121 -3.04 -0.53 4.39
CA LEU A 121 -2.23 -0.68 5.60
C LEU A 121 -1.32 -1.92 5.54
N ILE A 122 -1.83 -3.08 5.07
CA ILE A 122 -1.01 -4.29 4.97
C ILE A 122 0.08 -4.18 3.90
N VAL A 123 -0.16 -3.40 2.83
CA VAL A 123 0.85 -3.10 1.81
C VAL A 123 1.99 -2.31 2.44
N LEU A 124 1.67 -1.24 3.19
CA LEU A 124 2.67 -0.42 3.89
C LEU A 124 3.44 -1.21 4.96
N LEU A 125 2.75 -2.02 5.77
CA LEU A 125 3.40 -2.89 6.75
C LEU A 125 4.33 -3.89 6.06
N SER A 126 3.92 -4.50 4.95
CA SER A 126 4.77 -5.44 4.23
C SER A 126 6.01 -4.79 3.59
N LEU A 127 5.91 -3.52 3.16
CA LEU A 127 7.06 -2.73 2.73
C LEU A 127 7.99 -2.40 3.89
N LEU A 128 7.45 -2.08 5.08
CA LEU A 128 8.25 -1.89 6.29
C LEU A 128 9.05 -3.15 6.61
N TRP A 129 8.41 -4.32 6.63
CA TRP A 129 9.07 -5.59 6.93
C TRP A 129 10.17 -5.93 5.93
N TRP A 130 9.90 -5.68 4.64
CA TRP A 130 10.90 -5.86 3.60
C TRP A 130 12.08 -4.90 3.80
N LYS A 131 11.82 -3.61 4.07
CA LYS A 131 12.89 -2.62 4.29
C LYS A 131 13.83 -3.01 5.43
N GLU A 132 13.27 -3.56 6.51
CA GLU A 132 14.04 -3.93 7.71
C GLU A 132 15.05 -5.07 7.45
N ILE A 133 14.78 -5.91 6.45
CA ILE A 133 15.67 -7.03 6.08
C ILE A 133 16.43 -6.79 4.76
N ALA A 134 16.09 -5.73 4.03
CA ALA A 134 16.60 -5.50 2.69
C ALA A 134 18.12 -5.30 2.70
N THR A 135 18.83 -6.09 1.90
CA THR A 135 20.23 -5.86 1.57
C THR A 135 20.36 -5.15 0.22
N GLN A 136 21.59 -4.92 -0.24
CA GLN A 136 21.86 -4.36 -1.56
C GLN A 136 21.21 -5.17 -2.70
N ALA A 137 20.89 -6.45 -2.48
CA ALA A 137 20.25 -7.31 -3.47
C ALA A 137 18.81 -6.88 -3.77
N THR A 138 18.04 -6.45 -2.76
CA THR A 138 16.60 -6.14 -2.91
C THR A 138 16.25 -4.69 -2.63
N GLU A 139 17.16 -3.89 -2.07
CA GLU A 139 16.97 -2.48 -1.77
C GLU A 139 16.50 -1.64 -2.98
N PRO A 140 17.04 -1.81 -4.21
CA PRO A 140 16.54 -1.06 -5.37
C PRO A 140 15.09 -1.44 -5.76
N ASP A 141 14.75 -2.72 -5.61
CA ASP A 141 13.41 -3.22 -5.87
C ASP A 141 12.41 -2.73 -4.81
N TRP A 142 12.84 -2.65 -3.56
CA TRP A 142 12.07 -2.06 -2.48
C TRP A 142 11.81 -0.56 -2.71
N ASP A 143 12.84 0.20 -3.11
CA ASP A 143 12.69 1.63 -3.39
C ASP A 143 11.71 1.88 -4.56
N GLN A 144 11.79 1.07 -5.62
CA GLN A 144 10.83 1.11 -6.71
C GLN A 144 9.40 0.78 -6.23
N ALA A 145 9.25 -0.18 -5.32
CA ALA A 145 7.95 -0.53 -4.75
C ALA A 145 7.37 0.60 -3.89
N ALA A 146 8.19 1.21 -3.03
CA ALA A 146 7.79 2.35 -2.21
C ALA A 146 7.40 3.57 -3.08
N ARG A 147 8.11 3.79 -4.20
CA ARG A 147 7.75 4.81 -5.20
C ARG A 147 6.39 4.57 -5.81
N ASP A 148 6.14 3.35 -6.29
CA ASP A 148 4.88 3.01 -6.96
C ASP A 148 3.69 3.05 -5.99
N VAL A 149 3.83 2.49 -4.79
CA VAL A 149 2.80 2.57 -3.74
C VAL A 149 2.52 4.04 -3.39
N SER A 150 3.56 4.86 -3.22
CA SER A 150 3.37 6.29 -2.98
C SER A 150 2.59 6.99 -4.11
N TRP A 151 2.84 6.62 -5.36
CA TRP A 151 2.17 7.19 -6.52
C TRP A 151 0.69 6.78 -6.57
N VAL A 152 0.40 5.49 -6.36
CA VAL A 152 -0.96 4.95 -6.31
C VAL A 152 -1.79 5.61 -5.21
N VAL A 153 -1.27 5.63 -3.98
CA VAL A 153 -2.00 6.18 -2.82
C VAL A 153 -2.24 7.68 -2.99
N MET A 154 -1.29 8.42 -3.58
CA MET A 154 -1.46 9.84 -3.90
C MET A 154 -2.61 10.05 -4.90
N HIS A 155 -2.68 9.27 -5.98
CA HIS A 155 -3.75 9.42 -6.97
C HIS A 155 -5.12 9.04 -6.40
N MET A 156 -5.20 7.95 -5.64
CA MET A 156 -6.42 7.59 -4.92
C MET A 156 -6.88 8.74 -4.01
N ALA A 157 -5.98 9.30 -3.19
CA ALA A 157 -6.32 10.41 -2.29
C ALA A 157 -6.78 11.67 -3.04
N ARG A 158 -6.12 12.00 -4.16
CA ARG A 158 -6.46 13.16 -4.99
C ARG A 158 -7.82 13.01 -5.67
N ALA A 159 -8.12 11.84 -6.24
CA ALA A 159 -9.42 11.57 -6.87
C ALA A 159 -10.58 11.87 -5.90
N PHE A 160 -10.47 11.45 -4.64
CA PHE A 160 -11.47 11.76 -3.62
C PHE A 160 -11.58 13.26 -3.30
N MET A 161 -10.46 13.98 -3.20
CA MET A 161 -10.47 15.42 -2.94
C MET A 161 -11.07 16.22 -4.10
N TYR A 162 -10.77 15.86 -5.35
CA TYR A 162 -11.33 16.52 -6.53
C TYR A 162 -12.85 16.32 -6.62
N VAL A 163 -13.34 15.10 -6.40
CA VAL A 163 -14.77 14.82 -6.38
C VAL A 163 -15.48 15.66 -5.31
N GLN A 164 -14.95 15.71 -4.09
CA GLN A 164 -15.54 16.51 -3.01
C GLN A 164 -15.55 18.01 -3.32
N PHE A 165 -14.49 18.53 -3.96
CA PHE A 165 -14.43 19.93 -4.39
C PHE A 165 -15.47 20.23 -5.48
N MET A 166 -15.60 19.39 -6.51
CA MET A 166 -16.58 19.58 -7.59
C MET A 166 -18.03 19.56 -7.08
N PHE A 167 -18.34 18.72 -6.09
CA PHE A 167 -19.64 18.72 -5.43
C PHE A 167 -19.90 20.01 -4.63
N LEU A 168 -18.89 20.63 -4.03
CA LEU A 168 -19.08 21.88 -3.30
C LEU A 168 -19.29 23.09 -4.23
N VAL A 169 -18.65 23.10 -5.41
CA VAL A 169 -18.77 24.20 -6.38
C VAL A 169 -20.04 24.08 -7.24
N SER A 170 -20.54 22.87 -7.49
CA SER A 170 -21.77 22.67 -8.29
C SER A 170 -23.07 22.93 -7.52
N PHE A 171 -23.01 23.07 -6.18
CA PHE A 171 -24.17 23.25 -5.29
C PHE A 171 -24.06 24.49 -4.38
N GLY A 172 -23.12 25.41 -4.67
CA GLY A 172 -22.99 26.72 -4.01
C GLY A 172 -23.29 27.85 -4.96
#